data_AF-A0A7Y9UHG4-F1
#
_entry.id   AF-A0A7Y9UHG4-F1
#
_cell.length_a   1.000
_cell.length_b   1.000
_cell.length_c   1.000
_cell.angle_alpha   90.00
_cell.angle_beta   90.00
_cell.angle_gamma   90.00
#
_symmetry.space_group_name_H-M   'P 1'
#
loop_
_entity.id
_entity.type
_entity.pdbx_description
1 polymer ?
#
loop_
_entity_poly.entity_id
_entity_poly.type
_entity_poly.pdbx_seq_one_letter_code
_entity_poly.pdbx_strand_id
1 'polypeptide(L)' 'MKFGKRLQPDRGKINMNDEYEVKYWTHELGITRSKLQHLIDKVGNSAAAVRKELSR' A
#
# COMPACT_ATOMS: atom_id res chain seq x y z
N MET A 1 -18.81 23.50 -4.02
CA MET A 1 -17.35 23.33 -4.16
C MET A 1 -17.02 21.87 -3.85
N LYS A 2 -16.80 21.04 -4.88
CA LYS A 2 -16.39 19.64 -4.69
C LYS A 2 -14.87 19.60 -4.75
N PHE A 3 -14.20 19.62 -3.59
CA PHE A 3 -12.78 19.31 -3.54
C PHE A 3 -12.65 17.87 -4.02
N GLY A 4 -12.10 17.72 -5.22
CA GLY A 4 -12.00 16.45 -5.89
C GLY A 4 -11.36 15.44 -4.95
N LYS A 5 -12.00 14.27 -4.79
CA LYS A 5 -11.35 13.05 -4.33
C LYS A 5 -10.31 12.67 -5.38
N ARG A 6 -9.24 13.47 -5.45
CA ARG A 6 -8.01 13.14 -6.15
C ARG A 6 -7.38 12.11 -5.24
N LEU A 7 -7.81 10.87 -5.42
CA LEU A 7 -6.95 9.71 -5.27
C LEU A 7 -5.71 10.07 -6.07
N GLN A 8 -4.75 10.74 -5.42
CA GLN A 8 -3.39 10.71 -5.90
C GLN A 8 -3.16 9.21 -5.97
N PRO A 9 -2.95 8.62 -7.17
CA PRO A 9 -2.61 7.21 -7.22
C PRO A 9 -1.47 7.09 -6.25
N ASP A 10 -1.60 6.21 -5.26
CA ASP A 10 -0.66 6.16 -4.16
C ASP A 10 0.68 5.69 -4.73
N ARG A 11 1.42 6.68 -5.24
CA ARG A 11 2.71 6.56 -5.91
C ARG A 11 3.80 6.52 -4.84
N GLY A 12 3.43 6.53 -3.57
CA GLY A 12 4.30 6.24 -2.45
C GLY A 12 4.86 4.83 -2.57
N LYS A 13 6.15 4.70 -2.27
CA LYS A 13 6.76 3.41 -2.02
C LYS A 13 6.48 3.05 -0.58
N ILE A 14 6.08 1.82 -0.32
CA ILE A 14 5.93 1.26 1.02
C ILE A 14 7.33 0.96 1.56
N ASN A 15 7.74 1.63 2.62
CA ASN A 15 8.97 1.29 3.33
C ASN A 15 8.70 0.24 4.41
N MET A 16 9.14 -1.00 4.18
CA MET A 16 9.00 -2.08 5.16
C MET A 16 9.94 -1.96 6.38
N ASN A 17 10.92 -1.05 6.34
CA ASN A 17 11.82 -0.76 7.46
C ASN A 17 11.26 0.31 8.40
N ASP A 18 10.25 1.08 7.96
CA ASP A 18 9.61 2.09 8.78
C ASP A 18 8.33 1.51 9.39
N GLU A 19 8.33 1.30 10.71
CA GLU A 19 7.20 0.68 11.41
C GLU A 19 5.92 1.51 11.32
N TYR A 20 6.03 2.83 11.18
CA TYR A 20 4.87 3.70 11.02
C TYR A 20 4.22 3.49 9.64
N GLU A 21 5.03 3.44 8.58
CA GLU A 21 4.53 3.12 7.23
C GLU A 21 3.93 1.72 7.18
N VAL A 22 4.59 0.71 7.75
CA VAL A 22 4.07 -0.66 7.79
C VAL A 22 2.71 -0.70 8.48
N LYS A 23 2.58 -0.02 9.63
CA LYS A 23 1.32 0.04 10.38
C LYS A 23 0.23 0.78 9.59
N TYR A 24 0.58 1.89 8.96
CA TYR A 24 -0.34 2.63 8.09
C TYR A 24 -0.85 1.76 6.94
N TRP A 25 0.06 1.12 6.20
CA TRP A 25 -0.28 0.32 5.02
C TRP A 25 -1.03 -0.96 5.35
N THR A 26 -0.65 -1.65 6.43
CA THR A 26 -1.40 -2.82 6.92
C THR A 26 -2.82 -2.45 7.36
N HIS A 27 -3.00 -1.28 7.98
CA HIS A 27 -4.32 -0.77 8.34
C HIS A 27 -5.15 -0.36 7.12
N GLU A 28 -4.55 0.41 6.19
CA GLU A 28 -5.18 0.87 4.95
C GLU A 28 -5.68 -0.33 4.13
N LEU A 29 -4.79 -1.28 3.88
CA LEU A 29 -5.06 -2.45 3.04
C LEU A 29 -5.83 -3.56 3.78
N GLY A 30 -5.97 -3.47 5.10
CA GLY A 30 -6.63 -4.48 5.92
C GLY A 30 -5.92 -5.84 5.94
N ILE A 31 -4.59 -5.84 5.82
CA ILE A 31 -3.77 -7.07 5.74
C ILE A 31 -2.70 -7.12 6.84
N THR A 32 -2.16 -8.31 7.08
CA THR A 32 -1.03 -8.47 8.02
C THR A 32 0.29 -8.01 7.41
N ARG A 33 1.28 -7.69 8.26
CA ARG A 33 2.65 -7.33 7.82
C ARG A 33 3.28 -8.41 6.92
N SER A 34 3.09 -9.68 7.25
CA SER A 34 3.61 -10.78 6.44
C SER A 34 2.97 -10.81 5.05
N LYS A 35 1.66 -10.60 4.95
CA LYS A 35 0.96 -10.51 3.67
C LYS A 35 1.41 -9.30 2.86
N LEU A 36 1.58 -8.14 3.52
CA LEU A 36 2.14 -6.93 2.90
C LEU A 36 3.53 -7.20 2.32
N GLN A 37 4.42 -7.83 3.09
CA GLN A 37 5.76 -8.20 2.64
C GLN A 37 5.73 -9.13 1.42
N HIS A 38 4.86 -10.14 1.43
CA HIS A 38 4.71 -11.06 0.32
C HIS A 38 4.19 -10.38 -0.96
N LEU A 39 3.26 -9.44 -0.82
CA LEU A 39 2.79 -8.65 -1.97
C LEU A 39 3.92 -7.78 -2.52
N ILE A 40 4.68 -7.12 -1.64
CA ILE A 40 5.83 -6.30 -2.04
C ILE A 40 6.91 -7.12 -2.74
N ASP A 41 7.19 -8.33 -2.28
CA ASP A 41 8.12 -9.26 -2.94
C ASP A 41 7.65 -9.60 -4.36
N LYS A 42 6.34 -9.78 -4.54
CA LYS A 42 5.73 -10.16 -5.82
C LYS A 42 5.62 -9.02 -6.83
N VAL A 43 5.22 -7.82 -6.40
CA VAL A 43 4.88 -6.69 -7.30
C VAL A 43 5.76 -5.45 -7.11
N GLY A 44 6.72 -5.50 -6.19
CA GLY A 44 7.54 -4.38 -5.78
C GLY A 44 6.89 -3.52 -4.69
N ASN A 45 7.66 -2.58 -4.15
CA ASN A 45 7.24 -1.73 -3.03
C ASN A 45 6.27 -0.60 -3.40
N SER A 46 5.71 -0.57 -4.60
CA SER A 46 4.76 0.48 -4.98
C SER A 46 3.38 0.19 -4.36
N ALA A 47 2.84 1.13 -3.58
CA ALA A 47 1.52 0.97 -2.96
C ALA A 47 0.42 0.74 -4.01
N ALA A 48 0.47 1.44 -5.15
CA ALA A 48 -0.43 1.20 -6.27
C ALA A 48 -0.38 -0.23 -6.83
N ALA A 49 0.81 -0.84 -6.90
CA ALA A 49 0.97 -2.20 -7.41
C ALA A 49 0.43 -3.22 -6.39
N VAL A 50 0.73 -3.03 -5.10
CA VAL A 50 0.20 -3.86 -4.01
C VAL A 50 -1.33 -3.83 -3.96
N ARG A 51 -1.95 -2.64 -4.06
CA ARG A 51 -3.42 -2.51 -4.15
C ARG A 51 -4.00 -3.20 -5.36
N LYS A 52 -3.36 -3.05 -6.53
CA LYS A 52 -3.82 -3.69 -7.76
C LYS A 52 -3.81 -5.22 -7.64
N GLU A 53 -2.80 -5.77 -6.99
CA GLU A 53 -2.72 -7.21 -6.74
C GLU A 53 -3.78 -7.70 -5.74
N LEU A 54 -4.16 -6.89 -4.74
CA LEU A 54 -5.25 -7.22 -3.81
C LEU A 54 -6.64 -7.17 -4.45
N SER A 55 -6.82 -6.35 -5.48
CA SER A 55 -8.09 -6.22 -6.21
C SER A 55 -8.25 -7.23 -7.35
N ARG A 56 -7.25 -8.10 -7.55
CA ARG A 56 -7.28 -9.14 -8.57
C ARG A 56 -7.97 -10.38 -8.06
#